data_AF-A0A0T5ZE21-F1
#
_entry.id   AF-A0A0T5ZE21-F1
#
_cell.length_a   1.000
_cell.length_b   1.000
_cell.length_c   1.000
_cell.angle_alpha   90.00
_cell.angle_beta   90.00
_cell.angle_gamma   90.00
#
_symmetry.space_group_name_H-M   'P 1'
#
loop_
_entity.id
_entity.type
_entity.pdbx_description
1 polymer ?
#
loop_
_entity_poly.entity_id
_entity_poly.type
_entity_poly.pdbx_seq_one_letter_code
_entity_poly.pdbx_strand_id
1 'polypeptide(L)'
;MSGERPTIVFFPEGAFGPTNNCVGIGNVLRERGHRVVFIVEESFAGTLEAKGFEERLMRLGPKSDVEEAPGQFWKDFIRDTAPEFRKPT
;
A
#
# COMPACT_ATOMS: atom_id res chain seq x y z
N MET A 1 3.97 26.98 19.97
CA MET A 1 3.25 26.30 18.88
C MET A 1 4.17 25.63 17.85
N SER A 2 5.39 25.20 18.14
CA SER A 2 6.20 24.47 17.15
C SER A 2 7.43 23.86 17.83
N GLY A 3 7.52 22.54 17.85
CA GLY A 3 8.62 21.82 18.49
C GLY A 3 8.55 20.31 18.24
N GLU A 4 7.35 19.74 18.15
CA GLU A 4 7.18 18.33 17.78
C GLU A 4 6.93 18.17 16.28
N ARG A 5 7.75 17.32 15.65
CA ARG A 5 7.49 16.87 14.29
C ARG A 5 6.37 15.82 14.34
N PRO A 6 5.27 16.00 13.60
CA PRO A 6 4.15 15.07 13.66
C PRO A 6 4.56 13.68 13.16
N THR A 7 3.91 12.65 13.73
CA THR A 7 3.85 11.32 13.11
C THR A 7 2.78 11.35 12.03
N ILE A 8 3.14 10.93 10.82
CA ILE A 8 2.25 10.89 9.66
C ILE A 8 2.03 9.44 9.29
N VAL A 9 0.77 9.04 9.17
CA VAL A 9 0.36 7.67 8.85
C VAL A 9 -0.20 7.64 7.44
N PHE A 10 0.35 6.77 6.59
CA PHE A 10 -0.26 6.41 5.32
C PHE A 10 -1.01 5.10 5.47
N PHE A 11 -2.22 5.09 4.94
CA PHE A 11 -3.04 3.90 4.84
C PHE A 11 -3.53 3.77 3.39
N PRO A 12 -2.64 3.35 2.46
CA PRO A 12 -3.01 3.15 1.08
C PRO A 12 -3.91 1.91 0.94
N GLU A 13 -4.71 1.90 -0.12
CA GLU A 13 -5.37 0.67 -0.56
C GLU A 13 -4.33 -0.43 -0.85
N GLY A 14 -4.69 -1.70 -0.66
CA GLY A 14 -3.87 -2.89 -0.91
C GLY A 14 -3.53 -3.13 -2.39
N ALA A 15 -2.96 -2.12 -3.04
CA ALA A 15 -2.58 -2.08 -4.44
C ALA A 15 -1.28 -1.30 -4.62
N PHE A 16 -0.48 -1.69 -5.61
CA PHE A 16 0.83 -1.08 -5.85
C PHE A 16 0.75 0.40 -6.25
N GLY A 17 -0.25 0.79 -7.05
CA GLY A 17 -0.42 2.17 -7.50
C GLY A 17 -0.52 3.19 -6.36
N PRO A 18 -1.56 3.13 -5.52
CA PRO A 18 -1.72 4.04 -4.39
C PRO A 18 -0.56 3.92 -3.39
N THR A 19 -0.05 2.71 -3.14
CA THR A 19 1.10 2.51 -2.24
C THR A 19 2.35 3.25 -2.73
N ASN A 20 2.67 3.16 -4.02
CA ASN A 20 3.84 3.84 -4.60
C ASN A 20 3.69 5.37 -4.59
N ASN A 21 2.47 5.90 -4.78
CA ASN A 21 2.21 7.33 -4.63
C ASN A 21 2.53 7.80 -3.19
N CYS A 22 2.06 7.06 -2.19
CA CYS A 22 2.35 7.34 -0.80
C CYS A 22 3.85 7.24 -0.47
N VAL A 23 4.58 6.28 -1.04
CA VAL A 23 6.03 6.15 -0.88
C VAL A 23 6.77 7.43 -1.32
N GLY A 24 6.39 7.99 -2.48
CA GLY A 24 6.97 9.24 -2.97
C GLY A 24 6.78 10.40 -2.00
N ILE A 25 5.57 10.56 -1.47
CA ILE A 25 5.26 11.60 -0.47
C ILE A 25 5.98 11.32 0.85
N GLY A 26 5.99 10.06 1.30
CA GLY A 26 6.63 9.61 2.53
C GLY A 26 8.13 9.88 2.57
N ASN A 27 8.83 9.73 1.44
CA ASN A 27 10.25 10.05 1.34
C ASN A 27 10.50 11.53 1.64
N VAL A 28 9.77 12.43 0.97
CA VAL A 28 9.90 13.88 1.18
C VAL A 28 9.56 14.27 2.63
N LEU A 29 8.57 13.62 3.25
CA LEU A 29 8.23 13.86 4.64
C LEU A 29 9.33 13.39 5.61
N ARG A 30 9.96 12.24 5.35
CA ARG A 30 11.12 11.75 6.12
C ARG A 30 12.34 12.65 5.98
N GLU A 31 12.61 13.16 4.78
CA GLU A 31 13.68 14.15 4.54
C GLU A 31 13.45 15.43 5.35
N ARG A 32 12.18 15.82 5.52
CA ARG A 32 11.74 16.90 6.42
C ARG A 32 11.67 16.46 7.88
N GLY A 33 12.20 15.30 8.23
CA GLY A 33 12.35 14.72 9.57
C GLY A 33 11.05 14.31 10.27
N HIS A 34 9.93 14.17 9.55
CA HIS A 34 8.72 13.60 10.12
C HIS A 34 8.88 12.09 10.31
N ARG A 35 8.23 11.53 11.35
CA ARG A 35 8.07 10.09 11.47
C ARG A 35 6.96 9.67 10.49
N VAL A 36 7.25 8.73 9.59
CA VAL A 36 6.31 8.23 8.60
C VAL A 36 6.07 6.75 8.83
N VAL A 37 4.81 6.38 9.00
CA VAL A 37 4.37 5.00 9.26
C VAL A 37 3.41 4.57 8.16
N PHE A 38 3.60 3.37 7.62
CA PHE A 38 2.68 2.74 6.68
C PHE A 38 1.86 1.70 7.40
N ILE A 39 0.53 1.81 7.32
CA ILE A 39 -0.40 0.74 7.66
C ILE A 39 -0.79 0.05 6.36
N VAL A 40 -0.43 -1.22 6.22
CA VAL A 40 -0.65 -1.99 4.98
C VAL A 40 -1.28 -3.34 5.29
N GLU A 41 -1.92 -3.91 4.27
CA GLU A 41 -2.51 -5.24 4.34
C GLU A 41 -1.41 -6.31 4.50
N GLU A 42 -1.70 -7.43 5.18
CA GLU A 42 -0.72 -8.48 5.46
C GLU A 42 -0.03 -9.05 4.20
N SER A 43 -0.70 -9.12 3.06
CA SER A 43 -0.07 -9.55 1.80
C SER A 43 1.10 -8.66 1.39
N PHE A 44 1.14 -7.40 1.82
CA PHE A 44 2.23 -6.44 1.56
C PHE A 44 3.36 -6.48 2.59
N ALA A 45 3.36 -7.44 3.52
CA ALA A 45 4.34 -7.52 4.57
C ALA A 45 5.80 -7.46 4.06
N GLY A 46 6.61 -6.64 4.71
CA GLY A 46 8.01 -6.41 4.41
C GLY A 46 8.27 -5.52 3.18
N THR A 47 7.25 -5.19 2.39
CA THR A 47 7.46 -4.41 1.15
C THR A 47 7.80 -2.95 1.42
N LEU A 48 7.29 -2.36 2.52
CA LEU A 48 7.60 -0.99 2.92
C LEU A 48 8.85 -0.96 3.82
N GLU A 49 9.04 -1.97 4.66
CA GLU A 49 10.28 -2.14 5.43
C GLU A 49 11.51 -2.25 4.53
N ALA A 50 11.42 -2.99 3.40
CA ALA A 50 12.48 -3.07 2.39
C ALA A 50 12.80 -1.71 1.73
N LYS A 51 11.88 -0.75 1.80
CA LYS A 51 12.07 0.65 1.36
C LYS A 51 12.51 1.56 2.50
N GLY A 52 12.75 1.01 3.69
CA GLY A 52 13.21 1.69 4.89
C GLY A 52 12.12 2.45 5.64
N PHE A 53 10.83 2.19 5.38
CA PHE A 53 9.73 2.78 6.13
C PHE A 53 9.34 1.94 7.34
N GLU A 54 8.78 2.58 8.36
CA GLU A 54 8.13 1.88 9.46
C GLU A 54 6.80 1.28 8.95
N GLU A 55 6.63 -0.03 9.14
CA GLU A 55 5.47 -0.77 8.66
C GLU A 55 4.62 -1.26 9.84
N ARG A 56 3.30 -1.27 9.65
CA ARG A 56 2.32 -1.91 10.52
C ARG A 56 1.34 -2.69 9.66
N LEU A 57 1.24 -3.98 9.96
CA LEU A 57 0.33 -4.87 9.26
C LEU A 57 -1.07 -4.77 9.85
N MET A 58 -2.06 -4.91 9.00
CA MET A 58 -3.45 -5.06 9.39
C MET A 58 -4.16 -6.03 8.45
N ARG A 59 -5.28 -6.59 8.91
CA ARG A 59 -6.23 -7.29 8.04
C ARG A 59 -7.53 -6.51 7.96
N LEU A 60 -8.03 -6.34 6.73
CA LEU A 60 -9.37 -5.80 6.47
C LEU A 60 -10.46 -6.89 6.48
N GLY A 61 -10.07 -8.14 6.25
CA GLY A 61 -10.98 -9.29 6.20
C GLY A 61 -10.48 -10.46 7.04
N PRO A 62 -11.26 -11.56 7.11
CA PRO A 62 -10.82 -12.80 7.73
C PRO A 62 -9.49 -13.29 7.17
N LYS A 63 -8.80 -14.11 7.94
CA LYS A 63 -7.58 -14.75 7.46
C LYS A 63 -7.92 -15.66 6.27
N SER A 64 -7.24 -15.47 5.15
CA SER A 64 -7.32 -16.38 4.01
C SER A 64 -6.70 -17.73 4.37
N ASP A 65 -7.34 -18.81 3.92
CA ASP A 65 -6.80 -20.17 4.02
C ASP A 65 -5.66 -20.43 3.02
N VAL A 66 -5.54 -19.57 2.00
CA VAL A 66 -4.48 -19.59 1.00
C VAL A 66 -3.57 -18.38 1.13
N GLU A 67 -2.31 -18.51 0.71
CA GLU A 67 -1.36 -17.39 0.69
C GLU A 67 -1.84 -16.29 -0.25
N GLU A 68 -1.96 -15.07 0.28
CA GLU A 68 -2.43 -13.90 -0.47
C GLU A 68 -1.23 -13.13 -1.04
N ALA A 69 -1.23 -12.94 -2.36
CA ALA A 69 -0.24 -12.10 -3.02
C ALA A 69 -0.72 -10.64 -3.11
N PRO A 70 0.21 -9.66 -2.97
CA PRO A 70 -0.10 -8.24 -3.16
C PRO A 70 -0.89 -7.94 -4.43
N GLY A 71 -2.05 -7.30 -4.27
CA GLY A 71 -2.90 -6.86 -5.36
C GLY A 71 -3.44 -7.99 -6.23
N GLN A 72 -3.51 -9.23 -5.72
CA GLN A 72 -4.02 -10.38 -6.48
C GLN A 72 -5.44 -10.14 -7.02
N PHE A 73 -6.31 -9.55 -6.19
CA PHE A 73 -7.64 -9.11 -6.61
C PHE A 73 -7.61 -8.29 -7.91
N TRP A 74 -6.72 -7.29 -7.99
CA TRP A 74 -6.61 -6.42 -9.16
C TRP A 74 -6.08 -7.16 -10.38
N LYS A 75 -5.14 -8.10 -10.20
CA LYS A 75 -4.64 -8.96 -11.29
C LYS A 75 -5.76 -9.83 -11.87
N ASP A 76 -6.57 -10.42 -10.98
CA ASP A 76 -7.70 -11.25 -11.36
C ASP A 76 -8.78 -10.43 -12.07
N PHE A 77 -9.13 -9.27 -11.51
CA PHE A 77 -10.08 -8.33 -12.12
C PHE A 77 -9.64 -7.95 -13.54
N ILE A 78 -8.36 -7.61 -13.75
CA ILE A 78 -7.85 -7.27 -15.09
C ILE A 78 -7.95 -8.48 -16.02
N ARG A 79 -7.52 -9.67 -15.58
CA ARG A 79 -7.59 -10.90 -16.40
C ARG A 79 -9.02 -11.16 -16.87
N ASP A 80 -9.97 -11.07 -15.95
CA ASP A 80 -11.36 -11.46 -16.18
C ASP A 80 -12.14 -10.36 -16.94
N THR A 81 -11.79 -9.09 -16.74
CA THR A 81 -12.45 -7.95 -17.40
C THR A 81 -11.82 -7.55 -18.73
N ALA A 82 -10.54 -7.88 -18.98
CA ALA A 82 -9.83 -7.53 -20.22
C ALA A 82 -10.58 -7.90 -21.53
N PRO A 83 -11.31 -9.02 -21.64
CA PRO A 83 -12.10 -9.33 -22.83
C PRO A 83 -13.20 -8.30 -23.13
N GLU A 84 -13.80 -7.67 -22.12
CA GLU A 84 -14.87 -6.69 -22.28
C GLU A 84 -14.37 -5.44 -23.01
N PHE A 85 -13.14 -5.00 -22.70
CA PHE A 85 -12.50 -3.86 -23.36
C PHE A 85 -12.06 -4.13 -24.80
N ARG A 86 -12.14 -5.40 -25.27
CA ARG A 86 -11.83 -5.78 -26.66
C ARG A 86 -13.08 -5.85 -27.54
N LYS A 87 -14.28 -5.65 -26.97
CA LYS A 87 -15.53 -5.64 -27.74
C LYS A 87 -15.59 -4.37 -28.62
N PRO A 88 -16.22 -4.44 -29.81
CA PRO A 88 -16.47 -3.25 -30.62
C PRO A 88 -17.35 -2.27 -29.85
N THR A 89 -17.05 -0.97 -29.98
CA THR A 89 -17.88 0.14 -29.47
C THR A 89 -19.03 0.46 -30.40
#